data_AF-A0A960UI46-F1
#
_entry.id   AF-A0A960UI46-F1
#
_cell.length_a   1.000
_cell.length_b   1.000
_cell.length_c   1.000
_cell.angle_alpha   90.00
_cell.angle_beta   90.00
_cell.angle_gamma   90.00
#
_symmetry.space_group_name_H-M   'P 1'
#
loop_
_entity.id
_entity.type
_entity.pdbx_description
1 polymer ?
#
loop_
_entity_poly.entity_id
_entity_poly.type
_entity_poly.pdbx_seq_one_letter_code
_entity_poly.pdbx_strand_id
1 'polypeptide(L)' 'APGDGFHVTAGCDKQFGTCRAKFSNTANFRGFPHVPGNDFMLRVVSRSDRNDGGKVR' A
#
# COMPACT_ATOMS: atom_id res chain seq x y z
N ALA A 1 9.19 15.39 35.68
CA ALA A 1 10.56 15.31 36.20
C ALA A 1 11.21 13.99 35.72
N PRO A 2 12.53 13.79 35.86
CA PRO A 2 13.10 12.44 35.78
C PRO A 2 12.28 11.50 36.68
N GLY A 3 11.72 10.43 36.11
CA GLY A 3 10.78 9.53 36.81
C GLY A 3 9.32 9.61 36.38
N ASP A 4 8.93 10.57 35.52
CA ASP A 4 7.57 10.61 34.97
C ASP A 4 7.33 9.42 34.02
N GLY A 5 6.18 8.76 34.19
CA GLY A 5 5.72 7.73 33.26
C GLY A 5 5.12 8.33 31.99
N PHE A 6 5.32 7.66 30.86
CA PHE A 6 4.67 8.00 29.60
C PHE A 6 4.32 6.74 28.81
N HIS A 7 3.32 6.86 27.95
CA HIS A 7 2.96 5.82 26.99
C HIS A 7 3.41 6.22 25.59
N VAL A 8 4.00 5.27 24.87
CA VAL A 8 4.32 5.41 23.45
C VAL A 8 3.61 4.31 22.70
N THR A 9 2.98 4.68 21.59
CA THR A 9 2.41 3.74 20.63
C THR A 9 3.37 3.54 19.48
N ALA A 10 3.42 2.31 18.94
CA ALA A 10 4.24 2.03 17.77
C ALA A 10 3.81 2.89 16.57
N GLY A 11 4.76 3.62 15.96
CA GLY A 11 4.48 4.46 14.80
C GLY A 11 4.03 3.68 13.56
N CYS A 12 3.22 4.34 12.72
CA CYS A 12 2.77 3.85 11.42
C CYS A 12 3.24 4.82 10.33
N ASP A 13 4.04 4.33 9.38
CA ASP A 13 4.57 5.08 8.23
C ASP A 13 3.54 5.25 7.09
N LYS A 14 2.34 4.69 7.29
CA LYS A 14 1.20 4.73 6.36
C LYS A 14 1.42 3.97 5.04
N GLN A 15 2.45 3.12 4.96
CA GLN A 15 2.63 2.24 3.82
C GLN A 15 1.84 0.94 3.98
N PHE A 16 1.26 0.44 2.89
CA PHE A 16 0.47 -0.80 2.91
C PHE A 16 1.30 -2.01 3.35
N GLY A 17 2.56 -2.08 2.92
CA GLY A 17 3.50 -3.14 3.32
C GLY A 17 3.73 -3.16 4.83
N THR A 18 3.98 -2.00 5.44
CA THR A 18 4.15 -1.88 6.89
C THR A 18 2.84 -2.16 7.64
N CYS A 19 1.71 -1.69 7.13
CA CYS A 19 0.39 -1.99 7.70
C CYS A 19 0.13 -3.50 7.77
N ARG A 20 0.50 -4.24 6.72
CA ARG A 20 0.43 -5.71 6.69
C ARG A 20 1.42 -6.36 7.65
N ALA A 21 2.70 -5.99 7.56
CA ALA A 21 3.78 -6.69 8.24
C ALA A 21 3.80 -6.42 9.75
N LYS A 22 3.57 -5.18 10.17
CA LYS A 22 3.67 -4.76 11.57
C LYS A 22 2.37 -4.88 12.35
N PHE A 23 1.23 -4.65 11.68
CA PHE A 23 -0.07 -4.56 12.35
C PHE A 23 -1.09 -5.60 11.88
N SER A 24 -0.79 -6.36 10.83
CA SER A 24 -1.71 -7.34 10.21
C SER A 24 -3.10 -6.77 9.87
N ASN A 25 -3.19 -5.46 9.62
CA ASN A 25 -4.45 -4.72 9.50
C ASN A 25 -4.70 -4.18 8.08
N THR A 26 -4.49 -5.00 7.07
CA THR A 26 -4.72 -4.61 5.66
C THR A 26 -6.20 -4.36 5.36
N ALA A 27 -7.11 -5.06 6.05
CA ALA A 27 -8.55 -4.91 5.87
C ALA A 27 -9.07 -3.49 6.18
N ASN A 28 -8.41 -2.78 7.10
CA ASN A 28 -8.76 -1.40 7.45
C ASN A 28 -7.77 -0.38 6.87
N PHE A 29 -6.98 -0.75 5.86
CA PHE A 29 -6.09 0.19 5.19
C PHE A 29 -6.91 1.17 4.34
N ARG A 30 -6.87 2.46 4.70
CA ARG A 30 -7.69 3.52 4.09
C ARG A 30 -6.99 4.24 2.92
N GLY A 31 -6.06 3.56 2.27
CA GLY A 31 -5.33 4.07 1.11
C GLY A 31 -5.61 3.23 -0.13
N PHE A 32 -4.86 3.49 -1.19
CA PHE A 32 -5.07 2.89 -2.51
C PHE A 32 -3.85 2.09 -2.97
N PRO A 33 -3.58 0.89 -2.41
CA PRO A 33 -2.35 0.15 -2.65
C PRO A 33 -2.23 -0.48 -4.05
N HIS A 34 -3.32 -0.50 -4.82
CA HIS A 34 -3.41 -1.19 -6.10
C HIS A 34 -3.90 -0.29 -7.24
N VAL A 35 -4.07 1.01 -6.99
CA VAL A 35 -4.48 1.94 -8.05
C VAL A 35 -3.31 2.09 -9.03
N PRO A 36 -3.50 1.72 -10.31
CA PRO A 36 -2.46 1.89 -11.33
C PRO A 36 -2.18 3.37 -11.59
N GLY A 37 -0.97 3.68 -12.05
CA GLY A 37 -0.59 5.03 -12.44
C GLY A 37 -1.31 5.53 -13.70
N ASN A 38 -1.16 6.82 -13.98
CA ASN A 38 -1.80 7.47 -15.13
C ASN A 38 -1.39 6.85 -16.48
N ASP A 39 -0.17 6.33 -16.59
CA ASP A 39 0.31 5.67 -17.80
C ASP A 39 -0.55 4.45 -18.17
N PHE A 40 -1.04 3.71 -17.17
CA PHE A 40 -1.96 2.61 -17.40
C PHE A 40 -3.31 3.09 -17.91
N MET A 41 -3.80 4.24 -17.43
CA MET A 41 -5.08 4.83 -17.80
C MET A 41 -5.10 5.35 -19.25
N LEU A 42 -3.98 5.88 -19.73
CA LEU A 42 -3.87 6.44 -21.08
C LEU A 42 -3.46 5.41 -22.13
N ARG A 43 -3.19 4.16 -21.73
CA ARG A 43 -2.60 3.13 -22.60
C ARG A 43 -3.63 2.58 -23.59
N VAL A 44 -3.21 2.44 -24.85
CA VAL A 44 -3.94 1.65 -25.87
C VAL A 44 -3.48 0.20 -25.81
N VAL A 45 -4.41 -0.73 -25.91
CA VAL A 45 -4.12 -2.17 -25.93
C VAL A 45 -3.33 -2.57 -27.18
N SER A 46 -2.23 -3.31 -27.00
CA SER A 46 -1.48 -3.93 -28.10
C SER A 46 -1.57 -5.46 -28.03
N ARG A 47 -1.56 -6.12 -29.20
CA ARG A 47 -1.45 -7.59 -29.30
C ARG A 47 -0.12 -8.14 -28.78
N SER A 48 0.92 -7.30 -28.76
CA SER A 48 2.23 -7.66 -28.21
C SER A 48 2.32 -7.56 -26.69
N ASP A 49 1.29 -7.03 -26.03
CA ASP A 49 1.28 -6.87 -24.58
C ASP A 49 0.98 -8.18 -23.86
N ARG A 50 1.36 -8.25 -22.58
CA ARG A 50 0.97 -9.33 -21.69
C ARG A 50 -0.49 -9.13 -21.23
N ASN A 51 -1.42 -9.65 -22.03
CA ASN A 51 -2.86 -9.61 -21.79
C ASN A 51 -3.38 -10.93 -21.16
N ASP A 52 -2.76 -11.38 -20.06
CA ASP A 52 -3.02 -12.67 -19.41
C ASP A 52 -3.89 -12.58 -18.14
N GLY A 53 -4.35 -11.38 -17.78
CA GLY A 53 -5.13 -11.12 -16.56
C GLY A 53 -4.29 -11.07 -15.27
N GLY A 54 -2.96 -11.14 -15.38
CA GLY A 54 -2.05 -10.98 -14.25
C GLY A 54 -2.02 -9.56 -13.67
N LYS A 55 -1.34 -9.41 -12.53
CA LYS A 55 -1.12 -8.10 -11.90
C LYS A 55 -0.43 -7.13 -12.87
N VAL A 56 -0.96 -5.91 -12.93
CA VAL A 56 -0.29 -4.77 -13.57
C VAL A 56 0.95 -4.44 -12.75
N ARG A 57 2.11 -4.36 -13.41
CA ARG A 57 3.37 -3.96 -12.79
C ARG A 57 3.61 -2.47 -12.98
#